data_AF-A0A5M3W6E2-F1
#
_entry.id   AF-A0A5M3W6E2-F1
#
_cell.length_a   1.000
_cell.length_b   1.000
_cell.length_c   1.000
_cell.angle_alpha   90.00
_cell.angle_beta   90.00
_cell.angle_gamma   90.00
#
_symmetry.space_group_name_H-M   'P 1'
#
loop_
_entity.id
_entity.type
_entity.pdbx_description
1 polymer ?
#
loop_
_entity_poly.entity_id
_entity_poly.type
_entity_poly.pdbx_seq_one_letter_code
_entity_poly.pdbx_strand_id
1 'polypeptide(L)'
;MLVEPFTVRGSSPTILRAVAADIEAYSILWTTNLDIAITYVAKGQLVATLDAFDLDSMPPRSGRAWLAALPVTAEQWSDNWMAAALAVGEELSGVRLDRAWLGQSHQSVRLYPLPPREPSLEDLLDADMRAIAAQDPRIGAITAEPTHDKLPEIIRIAAELAVTTTGLDGPLIDEAMRLIDTGDRGEAAREVSDRLHALRDEYRAQIPIAQRATTDRGEVDIVGHDSEYGRLVLKTNAVEALCYALNPTIELVDAARRTVLAAGMTQLSQENGDSDRERTLSVITYCLQTR
;
A
#
# COMPACT_ATOMS: atom_id res chain seq x y z
N MET A 1 -19.98 8.42 -17.05
CA MET A 1 -18.52 8.25 -16.89
C MET A 1 -17.90 9.61 -16.60
N LEU A 2 -17.06 9.70 -15.57
CA LEU A 2 -16.36 10.92 -15.16
C LEU A 2 -14.89 10.81 -15.57
N VAL A 3 -14.32 11.89 -16.11
CA VAL A 3 -12.88 11.96 -16.45
C VAL A 3 -12.26 13.11 -15.66
N GLU A 4 -11.20 12.83 -14.90
CA GLU A 4 -10.42 13.81 -14.13
C GLU A 4 -9.04 14.03 -14.79
N PRO A 5 -8.89 14.96 -15.74
CA PRO A 5 -7.66 15.09 -16.53
C PRO A 5 -6.46 15.68 -15.76
N PHE A 6 -6.63 16.15 -14.52
CA PHE A 6 -5.58 16.85 -13.76
C PHE A 6 -5.59 16.57 -12.26
N THR A 7 -6.49 15.70 -11.78
CA THR A 7 -6.61 15.35 -10.35
C THR A 7 -6.77 13.85 -10.22
N VAL A 8 -6.19 13.28 -9.17
CA VAL A 8 -6.32 11.85 -8.82
C VAL A 8 -7.34 11.65 -7.69
N ARG A 9 -8.35 12.53 -7.58
CA ARG A 9 -9.29 12.49 -6.46
C ARG A 9 -10.32 11.40 -6.68
N GLY A 10 -10.80 11.24 -7.92
CA GLY A 10 -11.73 10.20 -8.32
C GLY A 10 -11.19 8.78 -8.14
N SER A 11 -9.88 8.60 -8.01
CA SER A 11 -9.25 7.30 -7.72
C SER A 11 -9.01 7.05 -6.23
N SER A 12 -9.31 8.02 -5.35
CA SER A 12 -9.21 7.80 -3.90
C SER A 12 -10.29 6.82 -3.45
N PRO A 13 -9.93 5.66 -2.84
CA PRO A 13 -10.91 4.70 -2.36
C PRO A 13 -11.90 5.32 -1.36
N THR A 14 -11.42 6.23 -0.50
CA THR A 14 -12.23 7.00 0.43
C THR A 14 -13.34 7.81 -0.26
N ILE A 15 -12.96 8.56 -1.30
CA ILE A 15 -13.92 9.39 -2.05
C ILE A 15 -14.88 8.50 -2.83
N LEU A 16 -14.38 7.43 -3.45
CA LEU A 16 -15.20 6.46 -4.18
C LEU A 16 -16.24 5.81 -3.26
N ARG A 17 -15.85 5.36 -2.07
CA ARG A 17 -16.78 4.82 -1.06
C ARG A 17 -17.85 5.83 -0.66
N ALA A 18 -17.47 7.10 -0.43
CA ALA A 18 -18.42 8.13 -0.06
C ALA A 18 -19.40 8.48 -1.18
N VAL A 19 -18.91 8.65 -2.42
CA VAL A 19 -19.75 8.98 -3.59
C VAL A 19 -20.62 7.80 -4.00
N ALA A 20 -20.11 6.58 -3.84
CA ALA A 20 -20.81 5.35 -4.17
C ALA A 20 -21.59 4.74 -2.99
N ALA A 21 -21.97 5.53 -1.99
CA ALA A 21 -22.66 5.03 -0.79
C ALA A 21 -23.90 4.18 -1.12
N ASP A 22 -24.67 4.57 -2.14
CA ASP A 22 -25.88 3.88 -2.59
C ASP A 22 -25.81 3.39 -4.05
N ILE A 23 -24.67 3.54 -4.71
CA ILE A 23 -24.47 3.20 -6.12
C ILE A 23 -23.20 2.36 -6.31
N GLU A 24 -22.88 2.07 -7.57
CA GLU A 24 -21.63 1.41 -7.96
C GLU A 24 -20.69 2.44 -8.61
N ALA A 25 -19.40 2.31 -8.34
CA ALA A 25 -18.37 3.14 -8.95
C ALA A 25 -17.18 2.29 -9.36
N TYR A 26 -16.72 2.53 -10.59
CA TYR A 26 -15.54 1.93 -11.17
C TYR A 26 -14.57 3.05 -11.57
N SER A 27 -13.32 2.94 -11.14
CA SER A 27 -12.27 3.91 -11.39
C SER A 27 -11.05 3.21 -11.95
N ILE A 28 -10.43 3.83 -12.96
CA ILE A 28 -9.14 3.45 -13.49
C ILE A 28 -8.20 4.64 -13.28
N LEU A 29 -7.08 4.40 -12.61
CA LEU A 29 -5.96 5.32 -12.48
C LEU A 29 -4.74 4.68 -13.12
N TRP A 30 -3.97 5.47 -13.87
CA TRP A 30 -2.60 5.13 -14.21
C TRP A 30 -1.72 6.38 -14.25
N THR A 31 -0.45 6.21 -13.91
CA THR A 31 0.58 7.26 -14.05
C THR A 31 1.59 6.90 -15.14
N THR A 32 2.42 7.86 -15.55
CA THR A 32 3.56 7.59 -16.44
C THR A 32 4.60 6.67 -15.81
N ASN A 33 4.60 6.55 -14.48
CA ASN A 33 5.49 5.66 -13.73
C ASN A 33 4.90 4.26 -13.53
N LEU A 34 3.79 3.95 -14.22
CA LEU A 34 3.08 2.68 -14.12
C LEU A 34 2.45 2.41 -12.75
N ASP A 35 2.18 3.45 -11.94
CA ASP A 35 1.29 3.29 -10.78
C ASP A 35 -0.14 3.13 -11.30
N ILE A 36 -0.63 1.89 -11.32
CA ILE A 36 -1.95 1.54 -11.82
C ILE A 36 -2.84 1.15 -10.65
N ALA A 37 -4.04 1.70 -10.61
CA ALA A 37 -5.07 1.27 -9.68
C ALA A 37 -6.42 1.19 -10.38
N ILE A 38 -6.97 0.00 -10.45
CA ILE A 38 -8.34 -0.25 -10.90
C ILE A 38 -9.16 -0.58 -9.68
N THR A 39 -10.15 0.26 -9.37
CA THR A 39 -10.94 0.18 -8.14
C THR A 39 -12.43 0.08 -8.44
N TYR A 40 -13.09 -0.88 -7.81
CA TYR A 40 -14.52 -1.09 -7.86
C TYR A 40 -15.13 -1.02 -6.45
N VAL A 41 -16.13 -0.16 -6.31
CA VAL A 41 -16.88 0.07 -5.08
C VAL A 41 -18.36 -0.15 -5.36
N ALA A 42 -19.04 -0.85 -4.47
CA ALA A 42 -20.49 -1.04 -4.52
C ALA A 42 -21.10 -0.73 -3.15
N LYS A 43 -22.10 0.17 -3.11
CA LYS A 43 -22.84 0.52 -1.89
C LYS A 43 -21.91 0.94 -0.73
N GLY A 44 -20.95 1.80 -1.07
CA GLY A 44 -19.94 2.32 -0.14
C GLY A 44 -18.89 1.33 0.32
N GLN A 45 -18.91 0.08 -0.16
CA GLN A 45 -17.93 -0.95 0.18
C GLN A 45 -16.92 -1.13 -0.95
N LEU A 46 -15.64 -1.22 -0.60
CA LEU A 46 -14.61 -1.63 -1.56
C LEU A 46 -14.80 -3.11 -1.89
N VAL A 47 -15.07 -3.39 -3.17
CA VAL A 47 -15.24 -4.76 -3.67
C VAL A 47 -13.92 -5.30 -4.22
N ALA A 48 -13.19 -4.47 -4.96
CA ALA A 48 -11.88 -4.82 -5.50
C ALA A 48 -11.04 -3.57 -5.76
N THR A 49 -9.74 -3.63 -5.48
CA THR A 49 -8.69 -2.76 -6.00
C THR A 49 -7.60 -3.68 -6.53
N LEU A 50 -7.11 -3.45 -7.75
CA LEU A 50 -6.08 -4.26 -8.36
C LEU A 50 -5.07 -3.43 -9.14
N ASP A 51 -3.84 -3.93 -9.18
CA ASP A 51 -2.81 -3.55 -10.14
C ASP A 51 -2.94 -4.48 -11.35
N ALA A 52 -2.94 -3.91 -12.55
CA ALA A 52 -3.01 -4.68 -13.79
C ALA A 52 -1.81 -5.62 -14.00
N PHE A 53 -0.66 -5.31 -13.41
CA PHE A 53 0.55 -6.13 -13.48
C PHE A 53 0.65 -7.16 -12.36
N ASP A 54 -0.22 -7.08 -11.35
CA ASP A 54 -0.28 -8.01 -10.23
C ASP A 54 -1.74 -8.27 -9.83
N LEU A 55 -2.41 -9.07 -10.66
CA LEU A 55 -3.80 -9.46 -10.45
C LEU A 55 -4.00 -10.32 -9.19
N ASP A 56 -2.93 -10.95 -8.71
CA ASP A 56 -2.96 -11.76 -7.50
C ASP A 56 -3.02 -10.88 -6.24
N SER A 57 -2.39 -9.71 -6.27
CA SER A 57 -2.36 -8.80 -5.13
C SER A 57 -3.62 -7.93 -5.00
N MET A 58 -4.81 -8.54 -5.11
CA MET A 58 -6.11 -7.86 -5.10
C MET A 58 -6.72 -7.74 -3.70
N PRO A 59 -6.76 -6.53 -3.10
CA PRO A 59 -7.58 -6.25 -1.93
C PRO A 59 -9.01 -5.77 -2.26
N PRO A 60 -10.02 -6.12 -1.44
CA PRO A 60 -10.01 -7.28 -0.56
C PRO A 60 -9.87 -8.57 -1.37
N ARG A 61 -9.39 -9.66 -0.76
CA ARG A 61 -9.18 -10.96 -1.43
C ARG A 61 -10.46 -11.52 -2.05
N SER A 62 -11.62 -11.20 -1.46
CA SER A 62 -12.93 -11.52 -2.01
C SER A 62 -13.17 -10.92 -3.40
N GLY A 63 -12.46 -9.84 -3.75
CA GLY A 63 -12.46 -9.21 -5.07
C GLY A 63 -12.03 -10.17 -6.19
N ARG A 64 -11.25 -11.21 -5.89
CA ARG A 64 -10.85 -12.23 -6.90
C ARG A 64 -12.07 -12.92 -7.52
N ALA A 65 -13.13 -13.16 -6.74
CA ALA A 65 -14.37 -13.75 -7.25
C ALA A 65 -15.11 -12.77 -8.19
N TRP A 66 -15.05 -11.47 -7.90
CA TRP A 66 -15.56 -10.43 -8.78
C TRP A 66 -14.75 -10.39 -10.09
N LEU A 67 -13.42 -10.35 -10.02
CA LEU A 67 -12.56 -10.37 -11.21
C LEU A 67 -12.81 -11.61 -12.08
N ALA A 68 -12.93 -12.79 -11.47
CA ALA A 68 -13.20 -14.04 -12.18
C ALA A 68 -14.59 -14.10 -12.84
N ALA A 69 -15.54 -13.28 -12.38
CA ALA A 69 -16.87 -13.18 -12.96
C ALA A 69 -16.94 -12.20 -14.14
N LEU A 70 -15.90 -11.40 -14.37
CA LEU A 70 -15.84 -10.45 -15.47
C LEU A 70 -15.60 -11.16 -16.82
N PRO A 71 -16.05 -10.59 -17.94
CA PRO A 71 -15.89 -11.19 -19.26
C PRO A 71 -14.46 -11.09 -19.81
N VAL A 72 -13.49 -10.66 -18.99
CA VAL A 72 -12.11 -10.40 -19.40
C VAL A 72 -11.17 -11.40 -18.73
N THR A 73 -10.38 -12.12 -19.54
CA THR A 73 -9.47 -13.17 -19.06
C THR A 73 -8.15 -12.59 -18.54
N ALA A 74 -7.43 -13.37 -17.72
CA ALA A 74 -6.08 -13.01 -17.28
C ALA A 74 -5.10 -12.79 -18.45
N GLU A 75 -5.25 -13.55 -19.54
CA GLU A 75 -4.46 -13.36 -20.76
C GLU A 75 -4.73 -11.98 -21.40
N GLN A 76 -5.99 -11.53 -21.42
CA GLN A 76 -6.33 -10.21 -21.96
C GLN A 76 -5.79 -9.07 -21.09
N TRP A 77 -5.79 -9.25 -19.76
CA TRP A 77 -5.12 -8.32 -18.86
C TRP A 77 -3.61 -8.25 -19.13
N SER A 78 -2.96 -9.40 -19.33
CA SER A 78 -1.53 -9.46 -19.63
C SER A 78 -1.17 -8.89 -21.02
N ASP A 79 -2.01 -9.11 -22.03
CA ASP A 79 -1.75 -8.64 -23.41
C ASP A 79 -1.98 -7.12 -23.52
N ASN A 80 -3.12 -6.63 -23.01
CA ASN A 80 -3.44 -5.21 -23.04
C ASN A 80 -4.34 -4.81 -21.88
N TRP A 81 -3.72 -4.57 -20.72
CA TRP A 81 -4.44 -4.21 -19.50
C TRP A 81 -5.32 -2.96 -19.63
N MET A 82 -4.93 -1.98 -20.47
CA MET A 82 -5.75 -0.78 -20.68
C MET A 82 -7.05 -1.13 -21.41
N ALA A 83 -6.96 -1.94 -22.46
CA ALA A 83 -8.13 -2.43 -23.18
C ALA A 83 -9.02 -3.29 -22.27
N ALA A 84 -8.41 -4.17 -21.45
CA ALA A 84 -9.10 -4.97 -20.45
C ALA A 84 -9.84 -4.11 -19.42
N ALA A 85 -9.17 -3.13 -18.81
CA ALA A 85 -9.77 -2.24 -17.82
C ALA A 85 -10.91 -1.41 -18.40
N LEU A 86 -10.78 -0.93 -19.64
CA LEU A 86 -11.85 -0.21 -20.32
C LEU A 86 -13.02 -1.14 -20.66
N ALA A 87 -12.76 -2.35 -21.14
CA ALA A 87 -13.81 -3.34 -21.44
C ALA A 87 -14.63 -3.70 -20.19
N VAL A 88 -13.98 -3.83 -19.03
CA VAL A 88 -14.67 -3.98 -17.74
C VAL A 88 -15.54 -2.75 -17.43
N GLY A 89 -15.01 -1.55 -17.64
CA GLY A 89 -15.78 -0.31 -17.47
C GLY A 89 -16.99 -0.23 -18.39
N GLU A 90 -16.86 -0.66 -19.65
CA GLU A 90 -17.98 -0.73 -20.60
C GLU A 90 -19.05 -1.73 -20.14
N GLU A 91 -18.63 -2.91 -19.68
CA GLU A 91 -19.54 -3.95 -19.18
C GLU A 91 -20.33 -3.46 -17.97
N LEU A 92 -19.64 -2.90 -16.97
CA LEU A 92 -20.27 -2.45 -15.72
C LEU A 92 -21.20 -1.26 -15.95
N SER A 93 -20.83 -0.33 -16.84
CA SER A 93 -21.61 0.89 -17.08
C SER A 93 -22.67 0.75 -18.16
N GLY A 94 -22.59 -0.29 -18.99
CA GLY A 94 -23.38 -0.43 -20.22
C GLY A 94 -23.05 0.62 -21.30
N VAL A 95 -21.97 1.39 -21.13
CA VAL A 95 -21.55 2.46 -22.05
C VAL A 95 -20.39 1.99 -22.89
N ARG A 96 -20.52 2.08 -24.23
CA ARG A 96 -19.41 1.82 -25.15
C ARG A 96 -18.54 3.06 -25.34
N LEU A 97 -17.23 2.89 -25.20
CA LEU A 97 -16.18 3.91 -25.34
C LEU A 97 -15.59 3.86 -26.74
N ASP A 98 -16.43 4.16 -27.73
CA ASP A 98 -16.02 4.21 -29.13
C ASP A 98 -15.68 5.65 -29.59
N ARG A 99 -15.36 5.81 -30.89
CA ARG A 99 -15.07 7.13 -31.47
C ARG A 99 -16.26 8.08 -31.40
N ALA A 100 -17.48 7.55 -31.47
CA ALA A 100 -18.68 8.38 -31.37
C ALA A 100 -18.84 8.89 -29.94
N TRP A 101 -18.61 8.05 -28.94
CA TRP A 101 -18.55 8.44 -27.53
C TRP A 101 -17.49 9.51 -27.31
N LEU A 102 -16.24 9.29 -27.75
CA LEU A 102 -15.14 10.26 -27.61
C LEU A 102 -15.42 11.62 -28.28
N GLY A 103 -16.26 11.65 -29.31
CA GLY A 103 -16.68 12.86 -30.00
C GLY A 103 -17.79 13.64 -29.30
N GLN A 104 -18.37 13.11 -28.22
CA GLN A 104 -19.43 13.77 -27.46
C GLN A 104 -18.89 14.80 -26.48
N SER A 105 -19.75 15.74 -26.08
CA SER A 105 -19.45 16.59 -24.93
C SER A 105 -19.57 15.75 -23.65
N HIS A 106 -18.47 15.63 -22.91
CA HIS A 106 -18.46 14.92 -21.63
C HIS A 106 -18.57 15.88 -20.47
N GLN A 107 -19.37 15.51 -19.48
CA GLN A 107 -19.46 16.26 -18.24
C GLN A 107 -18.20 16.01 -17.40
N SER A 108 -17.45 17.08 -17.16
CA SER A 108 -16.44 17.09 -16.11
C SER A 108 -17.09 17.58 -14.82
N VAL A 109 -16.98 16.78 -13.75
CA VAL A 109 -17.41 17.16 -12.42
C VAL A 109 -16.15 17.35 -11.58
N ARG A 110 -16.02 18.54 -10.99
CA ARG A 110 -15.08 18.75 -9.90
C ARG A 110 -15.77 18.32 -8.62
N LEU A 111 -15.25 17.31 -7.94
CA LEU A 111 -15.77 16.85 -6.67
C LEU A 111 -15.61 17.96 -5.62
N TYR A 112 -16.69 18.74 -5.44
CA TYR A 112 -16.86 19.80 -4.47
C TYR A 112 -18.34 19.92 -4.10
N PRO A 113 -18.69 20.13 -2.82
CA PRO A 113 -17.81 20.19 -1.65
C PRO A 113 -17.22 18.82 -1.28
N LEU A 114 -16.33 18.79 -0.29
CA LEU A 114 -15.90 17.53 0.36
C LEU A 114 -17.14 16.74 0.82
N PRO A 115 -17.06 15.39 0.93
CA PRO A 115 -18.12 14.63 1.56
C PRO A 115 -18.49 15.27 2.91
N PRO A 116 -19.79 15.34 3.26
CA PRO A 116 -20.30 16.18 4.35
C PRO A 116 -19.81 15.76 5.74
N ARG A 117 -19.17 14.57 5.84
CA ARG A 117 -18.47 14.09 7.03
C ARG A 117 -17.13 13.50 6.61
N GLU A 118 -16.14 13.65 7.48
CA GLU A 118 -14.90 12.89 7.36
C GLU A 118 -15.21 11.38 7.49
N PRO A 119 -14.54 10.54 6.69
CA PRO A 119 -14.66 9.09 6.83
C PRO A 119 -14.19 8.68 8.22
N SER A 120 -14.97 7.86 8.90
CA SER A 120 -14.51 7.20 10.11
C SER A 120 -13.51 6.10 9.75
N LEU A 121 -12.73 5.64 10.73
CA LEU A 121 -11.85 4.49 10.53
C LEU A 121 -12.63 3.26 10.02
N GLU A 122 -13.84 3.03 10.54
CA GLU A 122 -14.71 1.93 10.14
C GLU A 122 -15.12 1.98 8.66
N ASP A 123 -15.30 3.20 8.11
CA ASP A 123 -15.58 3.40 6.69
C ASP A 123 -14.36 3.07 5.81
N LEU A 124 -13.15 3.19 6.35
CA LEU A 124 -11.89 3.00 5.62
C LEU A 124 -11.36 1.57 5.67
N LEU A 125 -11.65 0.81 6.73
CA LEU A 125 -11.28 -0.60 6.81
C LEU A 125 -12.14 -1.43 5.83
N ASP A 126 -11.52 -2.27 5.01
CA ASP A 126 -12.26 -3.30 4.25
C ASP A 126 -12.36 -4.63 5.03
N ALA A 127 -12.93 -5.65 4.38
CA ALA A 127 -13.20 -6.94 5.00
C ALA A 127 -11.93 -7.62 5.56
N ASP A 128 -10.82 -7.59 4.82
CA ASP A 128 -9.59 -8.25 5.26
C ASP A 128 -8.93 -7.48 6.40
N MET A 129 -8.93 -6.14 6.33
CA MET A 129 -8.42 -5.32 7.44
C MET A 129 -9.21 -5.52 8.73
N ARG A 130 -10.55 -5.62 8.63
CA ARG A 130 -11.40 -5.94 9.78
C ARG A 130 -11.11 -7.34 10.32
N ALA A 131 -10.84 -8.30 9.44
CA ALA A 131 -10.45 -9.65 9.86
C ALA A 131 -9.09 -9.65 10.58
N ILE A 132 -8.10 -8.89 10.10
CA ILE A 132 -6.82 -8.70 10.78
C ILE A 132 -7.03 -8.06 12.16
N ALA A 133 -7.79 -6.96 12.25
CA ALA A 133 -8.06 -6.30 13.52
C ALA A 133 -8.78 -7.22 14.54
N ALA A 134 -9.59 -8.17 14.05
CA ALA A 134 -10.24 -9.16 14.91
C ALA A 134 -9.31 -10.30 15.37
N GLN A 135 -8.28 -10.64 14.57
CA GLN A 135 -7.37 -11.75 14.82
C GLN A 135 -6.11 -11.34 15.59
N ASP A 136 -5.60 -10.12 15.35
CA ASP A 136 -4.41 -9.58 15.97
C ASP A 136 -4.80 -8.64 17.12
N PRO A 137 -4.59 -9.02 18.39
CA PRO A 137 -5.02 -8.21 19.53
C PRO A 137 -4.34 -6.84 19.59
N ARG A 138 -3.12 -6.71 19.06
CA ARG A 138 -2.39 -5.44 19.08
C ARG A 138 -3.03 -4.47 18.09
N ILE A 139 -3.28 -4.91 16.86
CA ILE A 139 -3.97 -4.11 15.84
C ILE A 139 -5.43 -3.85 16.23
N GLY A 140 -6.11 -4.84 16.80
CA GLY A 140 -7.48 -4.72 17.30
C GLY A 140 -7.61 -3.63 18.38
N ALA A 141 -6.67 -3.57 19.33
CA ALA A 141 -6.66 -2.53 20.36
C ALA A 141 -6.48 -1.13 19.78
N ILE A 142 -5.59 -0.96 18.79
CA ILE A 142 -5.39 0.32 18.09
C ILE A 142 -6.64 0.69 17.28
N THR A 143 -7.28 -0.28 16.64
CA THR A 143 -8.47 -0.06 15.80
C THR A 143 -9.68 0.37 16.64
N ALA A 144 -9.85 -0.23 17.83
CA ALA A 144 -10.95 0.11 18.74
C ALA A 144 -10.82 1.53 19.31
N GLU A 145 -9.59 1.98 19.57
CA GLU A 145 -9.29 3.31 20.11
C GLU A 145 -8.08 3.93 19.39
N PRO A 146 -8.29 4.52 18.19
CA PRO A 146 -7.21 5.10 17.40
C PRO A 146 -6.88 6.50 17.92
N THR A 147 -5.96 6.55 18.88
CA THR A 147 -5.43 7.76 19.52
C THR A 147 -3.91 7.88 19.34
N HIS A 148 -3.36 9.10 19.48
CA HIS A 148 -1.92 9.34 19.24
C HIS A 148 -0.98 8.58 20.20
N ASP A 149 -1.45 8.17 21.39
CA ASP A 149 -0.67 7.31 22.30
C ASP A 149 -0.41 5.91 21.74
N LYS A 150 -1.13 5.49 20.70
CA LYS A 150 -0.91 4.22 19.99
C LYS A 150 0.21 4.27 18.94
N LEU A 151 0.69 5.45 18.57
CA LEU A 151 1.74 5.60 17.55
C LEU A 151 3.01 4.79 17.82
N PRO A 152 3.53 4.68 19.06
CA PRO A 152 4.69 3.81 19.35
C PRO A 152 4.41 2.33 19.08
N GLU A 153 3.19 1.85 19.35
CA GLU A 153 2.80 0.47 19.06
C GLU A 153 2.75 0.21 17.55
N ILE A 154 2.21 1.16 16.79
CA ILE A 154 2.18 1.09 15.32
C ILE A 154 3.60 1.00 14.75
N ILE A 155 4.51 1.86 15.23
CA ILE A 155 5.93 1.85 14.83
C ILE A 155 6.55 0.48 15.11
N ARG A 156 6.29 -0.08 16.30
CA ARG A 156 6.84 -1.38 16.70
C ARG A 156 6.36 -2.50 15.78
N ILE A 157 5.05 -2.62 15.54
CA ILE A 157 4.50 -3.64 14.65
C ILE A 157 5.09 -3.51 13.24
N ALA A 158 5.16 -2.29 12.70
CA ALA A 158 5.71 -2.06 11.37
C ALA A 158 7.21 -2.41 11.27
N ALA A 159 8.01 -2.07 12.28
CA ALA A 159 9.41 -2.45 12.36
C ALA A 159 9.59 -3.98 12.45
N GLU A 160 8.79 -4.65 13.28
CA GLU A 160 8.78 -6.12 13.39
C GLU A 160 8.45 -6.79 12.04
N LEU A 161 7.44 -6.29 11.33
CA LEU A 161 7.07 -6.79 9.99
C LEU A 161 8.22 -6.67 9.00
N ALA A 162 8.89 -5.50 8.97
CA ALA A 162 10.01 -5.24 8.06
C ALA A 162 11.22 -6.14 8.35
N VAL A 163 11.58 -6.30 9.62
CA VAL A 163 12.70 -7.14 10.05
C VAL A 163 12.43 -8.61 9.77
N THR A 164 11.24 -9.10 10.16
CA THR A 164 10.86 -10.52 10.00
C THR A 164 10.79 -10.92 8.54
N THR A 165 10.17 -10.08 7.71
CA THR A 165 9.98 -10.38 6.28
C THR A 165 11.30 -10.47 5.53
N THR A 166 12.28 -9.64 5.90
CA THR A 166 13.57 -9.58 5.19
C THR A 166 14.65 -10.50 5.78
N GLY A 167 14.36 -11.16 6.91
CA GLY A 167 15.34 -11.92 7.68
C GLY A 167 16.54 -11.06 8.10
N LEU A 168 16.30 -9.78 8.37
CA LEU A 168 17.35 -8.87 8.81
C LEU A 168 17.73 -9.20 10.24
N ASP A 169 19.00 -9.47 10.50
CA ASP A 169 19.49 -9.95 11.80
C ASP A 169 20.82 -9.31 12.20
N GLY A 170 21.18 -9.49 13.47
CA GLY A 170 22.46 -9.13 14.03
C GLY A 170 22.39 -8.03 15.11
N PRO A 171 23.52 -7.76 15.80
CA PRO A 171 23.52 -6.97 17.03
C PRO A 171 22.99 -5.55 16.87
N LEU A 172 23.22 -4.93 15.71
CA LEU A 172 22.70 -3.58 15.42
C LEU A 172 21.17 -3.57 15.29
N ILE A 173 20.59 -4.64 14.73
CA ILE A 173 19.15 -4.80 14.55
C ILE A 173 18.50 -5.08 15.90
N ASP A 174 19.08 -5.96 16.70
CA ASP A 174 18.62 -6.24 18.07
C ASP A 174 18.64 -4.97 18.94
N GLU A 175 19.69 -4.17 18.82
CA GLU A 175 19.82 -2.90 19.52
C GLU A 175 18.77 -1.88 19.07
N ALA A 176 18.51 -1.78 17.77
CA ALA A 176 17.48 -0.91 17.20
C ALA A 176 16.07 -1.32 17.67
N MET A 177 15.74 -2.61 17.57
CA MET A 177 14.44 -3.14 18.01
C MET A 177 14.21 -2.89 19.50
N ARG A 178 15.24 -3.10 20.35
CA ARG A 178 15.15 -2.80 21.78
C ARG A 178 14.83 -1.31 22.05
N LEU A 179 15.44 -0.39 21.30
CA LEU A 179 15.15 1.04 21.47
C LEU A 179 13.71 1.38 21.04
N ILE A 180 13.25 0.80 19.93
CA ILE A 180 11.86 0.92 19.45
C ILE A 180 10.87 0.38 20.50
N ASP A 181 11.16 -0.77 21.11
CA ASP A 181 10.34 -1.38 22.16
C ASP A 181 10.18 -0.47 23.37
N THR A 182 11.26 0.21 23.78
CA THR A 182 11.25 1.16 24.89
C THR A 182 10.67 2.53 24.52
N GLY A 183 10.44 2.80 23.23
CA GLY A 183 10.04 4.11 22.73
C GLY A 183 11.13 5.18 22.85
N ASP A 184 12.40 4.78 23.04
CA ASP A 184 13.52 5.71 23.18
C ASP A 184 13.92 6.27 21.81
N ARG A 185 13.72 7.57 21.64
CA ARG A 185 14.15 8.36 20.48
C ARG A 185 15.12 9.46 20.93
N GLY A 186 15.97 9.17 21.91
CA GLY A 186 16.98 10.08 22.44
C GLY A 186 18.31 10.03 21.68
N GLU A 187 19.40 10.29 22.39
CA GLU A 187 20.76 10.28 21.82
C GLU A 187 21.16 8.88 21.33
N ALA A 188 20.90 7.85 22.13
CA ALA A 188 21.22 6.47 21.78
C ALA A 188 20.51 6.01 20.49
N ALA A 189 19.24 6.41 20.31
CA ALA A 189 18.49 6.14 19.08
C ALA A 189 19.09 6.84 17.86
N ARG A 190 19.63 8.04 18.02
CA ARG A 190 20.31 8.77 16.95
C ARG A 190 21.60 8.06 16.54
N GLU A 191 22.43 7.66 17.50
CA GLU A 191 23.67 6.92 17.23
C GLU A 191 23.39 5.58 16.51
N VAL A 192 22.37 4.85 16.95
CA VAL A 192 21.94 3.61 16.28
C VAL A 192 21.39 3.91 14.89
N SER A 193 20.59 4.97 14.72
CA SER A 193 20.09 5.38 13.41
C SER A 193 21.21 5.75 12.43
N ASP A 194 22.29 6.38 12.89
CA ASP A 194 23.44 6.72 12.04
C ASP A 194 24.19 5.46 11.57
N ARG A 195 24.35 4.47 12.47
CA ARG A 195 24.92 3.16 12.12
C ARG A 195 24.02 2.38 11.15
N LEU A 196 22.69 2.47 11.31
CA LEU A 196 21.72 1.90 10.37
C LEU A 196 21.79 2.59 9.00
N HIS A 197 21.97 3.92 8.94
CA HIS A 197 22.19 4.61 7.67
C HIS A 197 23.45 4.10 6.95
N ALA A 198 24.55 3.88 7.67
CA ALA A 198 25.75 3.28 7.09
C ALA A 198 25.49 1.86 6.54
N LEU A 199 24.78 1.01 7.30
CA LEU A 199 24.40 -0.34 6.84
C LEU A 199 23.51 -0.30 5.58
N ARG A 200 22.55 0.64 5.53
CA ARG A 200 21.70 0.84 4.36
C ARG A 200 22.54 1.22 3.13
N ASP A 201 23.50 2.12 3.31
CA ASP A 201 24.35 2.60 2.24
C ASP A 201 25.31 1.48 1.75
N GLU A 202 25.75 0.59 2.64
CA GLU A 202 26.46 -0.64 2.28
C GLU A 202 25.62 -1.60 1.42
N TYR A 203 24.34 -1.81 1.75
CA TYR A 203 23.44 -2.60 0.89
C TYR A 203 23.22 -1.93 -0.45
N ARG A 204 22.97 -0.61 -0.47
CA ARG A 204 22.79 0.15 -1.72
C ARG A 204 24.01 0.10 -2.63
N ALA A 205 25.22 0.11 -2.07
CA ALA A 205 26.45 -0.02 -2.85
C ALA A 205 26.59 -1.41 -3.53
N GLN A 206 25.97 -2.45 -2.96
CA GLN A 206 25.98 -3.81 -3.50
C GLN A 206 24.92 -4.05 -4.58
N ILE A 207 23.81 -3.28 -4.56
CA ILE A 207 22.70 -3.43 -5.52
C ILE A 207 23.18 -3.44 -6.99
N PRO A 208 24.00 -2.48 -7.47
CA PRO A 208 24.43 -2.48 -8.87
C PRO A 208 25.30 -3.69 -9.26
N ILE A 209 25.97 -4.31 -8.30
CA ILE A 209 26.81 -5.50 -8.53
C ILE A 209 25.89 -6.71 -8.68
N ALA A 210 24.95 -6.88 -7.74
CA ALA A 210 23.96 -7.96 -7.79
C ALA A 210 23.07 -7.87 -9.03
N GLN A 211 22.63 -6.66 -9.41
CA GLN A 211 21.82 -6.43 -10.60
C GLN A 211 22.52 -6.88 -11.89
N ARG A 212 23.80 -6.52 -12.07
CA ARG A 212 24.58 -6.97 -13.23
C ARG A 212 24.71 -8.49 -13.26
N ALA A 213 24.95 -9.11 -12.11
CA ALA A 213 25.05 -10.56 -12.02
C ALA A 213 23.72 -11.27 -12.40
N THR A 214 22.57 -10.69 -12.06
CA THR A 214 21.24 -11.15 -12.48
C THR A 214 21.05 -10.98 -14.00
N THR A 215 21.35 -9.79 -14.52
CA THR A 215 21.24 -9.49 -15.96
C THR A 215 22.14 -10.41 -16.81
N ASP A 216 23.39 -10.66 -16.39
CA ASP A 216 24.35 -11.52 -17.11
C ASP A 216 23.88 -12.99 -17.20
N ARG A 217 22.99 -13.42 -16.30
CA ARG A 217 22.34 -14.74 -16.34
C ARG A 217 21.09 -14.78 -17.21
N GLY A 218 20.67 -13.65 -17.77
CA GLY A 218 19.42 -13.52 -18.51
C GLY A 218 18.18 -13.60 -17.61
N GLU A 219 18.33 -13.40 -16.31
CA GLU A 219 17.23 -13.32 -15.36
C GLU A 219 16.62 -11.91 -15.39
N VAL A 220 15.31 -11.81 -15.13
CA VAL A 220 14.61 -10.51 -15.04
C VAL A 220 14.90 -9.90 -13.68
N ASP A 221 15.21 -8.60 -13.65
CA ASP A 221 15.39 -7.83 -12.43
C ASP A 221 14.04 -7.65 -11.70
N ILE A 222 13.66 -8.67 -10.94
CA ILE A 222 12.44 -8.65 -10.12
C ILE A 222 12.85 -8.40 -8.67
N VAL A 223 12.28 -7.34 -8.09
CA VAL A 223 12.39 -7.08 -6.65
C VAL A 223 11.56 -8.13 -5.92
N GLY A 224 12.22 -8.96 -5.12
CA GLY A 224 11.59 -10.05 -4.39
C GLY A 224 12.59 -10.82 -3.54
N HIS A 225 12.10 -11.85 -2.84
CA HIS A 225 12.93 -12.66 -1.94
C HIS A 225 13.84 -13.66 -2.68
N ASP A 226 13.57 -13.92 -3.95
CA ASP A 226 14.22 -15.00 -4.71
C ASP A 226 15.57 -14.61 -5.29
N SER A 227 15.77 -13.34 -5.64
CA SER A 227 17.01 -12.82 -6.22
C SER A 227 17.89 -12.14 -5.17
N GLU A 228 19.22 -12.17 -5.36
CA GLU A 228 20.14 -11.42 -4.49
C GLU A 228 19.92 -9.91 -4.60
N TYR A 229 19.73 -9.41 -5.83
CA TYR A 229 19.32 -8.04 -6.11
C TYR A 229 18.07 -7.66 -5.32
N GLY A 230 17.01 -8.46 -5.43
CA GLY A 230 15.76 -8.24 -4.73
C GLY A 230 15.95 -8.22 -3.22
N ARG A 231 16.61 -9.23 -2.64
CA ARG A 231 16.89 -9.29 -1.20
C ARG A 231 17.64 -8.07 -0.69
N LEU A 232 18.61 -7.53 -1.43
CA LEU A 232 19.33 -6.31 -1.05
C LEU A 232 18.42 -5.06 -1.07
N VAL A 233 17.52 -4.96 -2.05
CA VAL A 233 16.50 -3.89 -2.08
C VAL A 233 15.57 -4.00 -0.87
N LEU A 234 15.08 -5.20 -0.56
CA LEU A 234 14.19 -5.40 0.59
C LEU A 234 14.88 -5.09 1.92
N LYS A 235 16.14 -5.55 2.11
CA LYS A 235 16.93 -5.21 3.30
C LYS A 235 17.18 -3.71 3.44
N THR A 236 17.39 -3.01 2.32
CA THR A 236 17.50 -1.54 2.31
C THR A 236 16.23 -0.89 2.86
N ASN A 237 15.06 -1.35 2.43
CA ASN A 237 13.77 -0.84 2.88
C ASN A 237 13.49 -1.17 4.36
N ALA A 238 13.88 -2.36 4.82
CA ALA A 238 13.76 -2.74 6.23
C ALA A 238 14.64 -1.88 7.15
N VAL A 239 15.90 -1.64 6.77
CA VAL A 239 16.77 -0.71 7.51
C VAL A 239 16.19 0.71 7.52
N GLU A 240 15.60 1.15 6.41
CA GLU A 240 14.95 2.45 6.32
C GLU A 240 13.72 2.56 7.25
N ALA A 241 12.94 1.49 7.42
CA ALA A 241 11.85 1.44 8.40
C ALA A 241 12.36 1.66 9.84
N LEU A 242 13.48 1.01 10.19
CA LEU A 242 14.13 1.18 11.51
C LEU A 242 14.68 2.59 11.70
N CYS A 243 15.30 3.19 10.66
CA CYS A 243 15.75 4.58 10.70
C CYS A 243 14.59 5.53 10.98
N TYR A 244 13.44 5.38 10.30
CA TYR A 244 12.27 6.23 10.56
C TYR A 244 11.70 6.03 11.97
N ALA A 245 11.69 4.80 12.48
CA ALA A 245 11.20 4.49 13.82
C ALA A 245 12.01 5.19 14.92
N LEU A 246 13.34 5.26 14.74
CA LEU A 246 14.27 5.83 15.71
C LEU A 246 14.53 7.33 15.53
N ASN A 247 14.19 7.91 14.37
CA ASN A 247 14.58 9.28 14.04
C ASN A 247 13.96 10.29 15.01
N PRO A 248 14.73 11.03 15.82
CA PRO A 248 14.18 11.94 16.84
C PRO A 248 13.70 13.29 16.28
N THR A 249 14.00 13.59 15.02
CA THR A 249 13.79 14.90 14.40
C THR A 249 12.44 15.04 13.71
N ILE A 250 11.69 13.94 13.60
CA ILE A 250 10.37 13.91 12.96
C ILE A 250 9.28 13.69 14.02
N GLU A 251 8.11 14.28 13.78
CA GLU A 251 6.94 14.06 14.63
C GLU A 251 6.57 12.57 14.67
N LEU A 252 6.03 12.11 15.80
CA LEU A 252 5.76 10.69 16.02
C LEU A 252 4.76 10.11 15.01
N VAL A 253 3.78 10.91 14.57
CA VAL A 253 2.81 10.52 13.53
C VAL A 253 3.48 10.33 12.17
N ASP A 254 4.46 11.18 11.84
CA ASP A 254 5.24 11.05 10.60
C ASP A 254 6.21 9.87 10.68
N ALA A 255 6.80 9.60 11.85
CA ALA A 255 7.61 8.40 12.08
C ALA A 255 6.77 7.14 11.84
N ALA A 256 5.60 7.03 12.47
CA ALA A 256 4.70 5.89 12.29
C ALA A 256 4.33 5.67 10.82
N ARG A 257 3.88 6.72 10.13
CA ARG A 257 3.52 6.63 8.72
C ARG A 257 4.71 6.19 7.85
N ARG A 258 5.89 6.77 8.04
CA ARG A 258 7.07 6.43 7.25
C ARG A 258 7.60 5.03 7.54
N THR A 259 7.56 4.57 8.79
CA THR A 259 7.93 3.20 9.16
C THR A 259 6.97 2.19 8.53
N VAL A 260 5.65 2.43 8.59
CA VAL A 260 4.64 1.57 7.94
C VAL A 260 4.87 1.50 6.42
N LEU A 261 5.04 2.64 5.76
CA LEU A 261 5.32 2.69 4.32
C LEU A 261 6.61 1.93 3.95
N ALA A 262 7.69 2.14 4.70
CA ALA A 262 8.95 1.43 4.47
C ALA A 262 8.82 -0.08 4.70
N ALA A 263 8.03 -0.50 5.70
CA ALA A 263 7.71 -1.90 5.94
C ALA A 263 6.94 -2.52 4.76
N GLY A 264 5.96 -1.81 4.20
CA GLY A 264 5.21 -2.23 3.01
C GLY A 264 6.09 -2.47 1.78
N MET A 265 7.20 -1.75 1.66
CA MET A 265 8.18 -1.94 0.57
C MET A 265 9.10 -3.16 0.77
N THR A 266 8.89 -3.99 1.79
CA THR A 266 9.69 -5.20 2.04
C THR A 266 9.11 -6.47 1.40
N GLN A 267 8.13 -6.35 0.49
CA GLN A 267 7.42 -7.48 -0.15
C GLN A 267 6.80 -8.40 0.92
N LEU A 268 5.92 -7.80 1.74
CA LEU A 268 5.19 -8.49 2.81
C LEU A 268 4.34 -9.62 2.24
N SER A 269 4.35 -10.77 2.93
CA SER A 269 3.59 -11.93 2.47
C SER A 269 2.08 -11.70 2.63
N GLN A 270 1.32 -12.07 1.60
CA GLN A 270 -0.13 -12.17 1.72
C GLN A 270 -0.56 -13.45 2.45
N GLU A 271 0.20 -14.54 2.32
CA GLU A 271 -0.20 -15.84 2.87
C GLU A 271 -0.29 -15.83 4.40
N ASN A 272 0.62 -15.12 5.07
CA ASN A 272 0.65 -15.00 6.52
C ASN A 272 -0.11 -13.77 7.07
N GLY A 273 -0.71 -12.97 6.18
CA GLY A 273 -1.49 -11.77 6.51
C GLY A 273 -0.68 -10.50 6.75
N ASP A 274 0.64 -10.50 6.56
CA ASP A 274 1.50 -9.33 6.84
C ASP A 274 1.19 -8.13 5.95
N SER A 275 0.90 -8.39 4.66
CA SER A 275 0.43 -7.34 3.75
C SER A 275 -0.86 -6.69 4.28
N ASP A 276 -1.83 -7.47 4.80
CA ASP A 276 -3.07 -6.92 5.36
C ASP A 276 -2.85 -6.22 6.71
N ARG A 277 -1.87 -6.64 7.51
CA ARG A 277 -1.44 -5.92 8.73
C ARG A 277 -0.91 -4.53 8.38
N GLU A 278 0.05 -4.43 7.46
CA GLU A 278 0.58 -3.14 7.01
C GLU A 278 -0.53 -2.25 6.46
N ARG A 279 -1.39 -2.78 5.60
CA ARG A 279 -2.51 -2.03 5.01
C ARG A 279 -3.45 -1.45 6.07
N THR A 280 -3.72 -2.25 7.10
CA THR A 280 -4.52 -1.82 8.26
C THR A 280 -3.82 -0.70 9.04
N LEU A 281 -2.52 -0.84 9.32
CA LEU A 281 -1.72 0.21 10.00
C LEU A 281 -1.62 1.50 9.16
N SER A 282 -1.54 1.39 7.84
CA SER A 282 -1.53 2.51 6.89
C SER A 282 -2.84 3.31 6.96
N VAL A 283 -3.99 2.63 7.03
CA VAL A 283 -5.30 3.31 7.19
C VAL A 283 -5.43 3.95 8.57
N ILE A 284 -4.98 3.27 9.63
CA ILE A 284 -5.01 3.82 11.00
C ILE A 284 -4.15 5.08 11.08
N THR A 285 -2.90 5.02 10.60
CA THR A 285 -1.98 6.18 10.63
C THR A 285 -2.51 7.35 9.82
N TYR A 286 -3.13 7.10 8.66
CA TYR A 286 -3.83 8.13 7.90
C TYR A 286 -4.92 8.81 8.73
N CYS A 287 -5.76 8.06 9.44
CA CYS A 287 -6.81 8.62 10.31
C CYS A 287 -6.23 9.47 11.44
N LEU A 288 -5.12 9.03 12.05
CA LEU A 288 -4.46 9.74 13.14
C LEU A 288 -3.80 11.05 12.66
N GLN A 289 -3.39 11.12 11.40
CA GLN A 289 -2.81 12.33 10.81
C GLN A 289 -3.86 13.39 10.47
N THR A 290 -5.08 12.99 10.17
CA THR A 290 -6.16 13.92 9.79
C THR A 290 -7.00 14.43 10.97
N ARG A 291 -6.77 13.94 12.19
CA ARG A 291 -7.45 14.35 13.43
C ARG A 291 -6.57 15.27 14.26
#